data_AF-A0A962SXM4-F1
#
_entry.id   AF-A0A962SXM4-F1
#
_cell.length_a   1.000
_cell.length_b   1.000
_cell.length_c   1.000
_cell.angle_alpha   90.00
_cell.angle_beta   90.00
_cell.angle_gamma   90.00
#
_symmetry.space_group_name_H-M   'P 1'
#
loop_
_entity.id
_entity.type
_entity.pdbx_description
1 polymer ?
#
loop_
_entity_poly.entity_id
_entity_poly.type
_entity_poly.pdbx_seq_one_letter_code
_entity_poly.pdbx_strand_id
1 'polypeptide(L)' 'MEGFPLYFEIVIANTPELMKKAHQLRYEVFCQEFHFEREEDCPGGLEQDEYDTQALHCLILHRRSEFPAGCVRLIHTR' A
#
# COMPACT_ATOMS: atom_id res chain seq x y z
N MET A 1 -8.90 -20.91 3.82
CA MET A 1 -7.88 -19.94 4.29
C MET A 1 -6.59 -20.60 4.80
N GLU A 2 -6.48 -21.94 4.86
CA GLU A 2 -5.32 -22.64 5.46
C GLU A 2 -3.96 -22.32 4.82
N GLY A 3 -3.91 -21.90 3.54
CA GLY A 3 -2.66 -21.55 2.87
C GLY A 3 -2.22 -20.09 3.00
N PHE A 4 -3.08 -19.17 3.43
CA PHE A 4 -2.74 -17.74 3.47
C PHE A 4 -1.52 -17.44 4.36
N PRO A 5 -1.48 -17.86 5.65
CA PRO A 5 -0.34 -17.53 6.52
C PRO A 5 0.98 -18.22 6.12
N LEU A 6 0.93 -19.23 5.24
CA LEU A 6 2.13 -19.88 4.71
C LEU A 6 2.87 -18.96 3.72
N TYR A 7 2.13 -18.20 2.92
CA TYR A 7 2.68 -17.36 1.84
C TYR A 7 2.62 -15.88 2.13
N PHE A 8 1.67 -15.44 2.95
CA PHE A 8 1.38 -14.04 3.18
C PHE A 8 1.32 -13.70 4.66
N GLU A 9 1.65 -12.45 4.96
CA GLU A 9 1.42 -11.85 6.26
C GLU A 9 0.77 -10.48 6.09
N ILE A 10 -0.03 -10.08 7.09
CA ILE A 10 -0.60 -8.74 7.14
C ILE A 10 0.24 -7.93 8.12
N VAL A 11 0.78 -6.81 7.65
CA VAL A 11 1.57 -5.90 8.48
C VAL A 11 0.95 -4.51 8.48
N ILE A 12 1.02 -3.84 9.62
CA ILE A 12 0.74 -2.40 9.71
C ILE A 12 1.97 -1.67 9.18
N ALA A 13 1.78 -0.79 8.20
CA ALA A 13 2.85 0.04 7.67
C ALA A 13 3.14 1.21 8.62
N ASN A 14 3.89 0.95 9.69
CA ASN A 14 4.23 1.91 10.73
C ASN A 14 5.72 2.34 10.74
N THR A 15 6.49 1.91 9.74
CA THR A 15 7.85 2.39 9.48
C THR A 15 7.90 3.15 8.15
N PRO A 16 8.88 4.04 7.95
CA PRO A 16 9.06 4.75 6.68
C PRO A 16 9.18 3.81 5.47
N GLU A 17 9.85 2.66 5.65
CA GLU A 17 10.06 1.66 4.60
C GLU A 17 8.76 0.96 4.21
N LEU A 18 7.96 0.56 5.20
CA LEU A 18 6.65 -0.05 4.94
C LEU A 18 5.68 0.96 4.35
N MET A 19 5.70 2.20 4.81
CA MET A 19 4.86 3.26 4.27
C MET A 19 5.21 3.54 2.80
N LYS A 20 6.50 3.58 2.48
CA LYS A 20 6.97 3.71 1.10
C LYS A 20 6.47 2.55 0.22
N LYS A 21 6.52 1.30 0.71
CA LYS A 21 5.97 0.14 -0.01
C LYS A 21 4.46 0.29 -0.28
N ALA A 22 3.70 0.85 0.67
CA ALA A 22 2.27 1.08 0.50
C ALA A 22 1.97 2.14 -0.56
N HIS A 23 2.64 3.29 -0.52
CA HIS A 23 2.48 4.35 -1.51
C HIS A 23 2.94 3.92 -2.91
N GLN A 24 4.02 3.14 -2.99
CA GLN A 24 4.50 2.61 -4.26
C GLN A 24 3.54 1.60 -4.87
N LEU A 25 3.02 0.66 -4.06
CA LEU A 25 2.00 -0.29 -4.55
C LEU A 25 0.75 0.44 -5.03
N ARG A 26 0.30 1.47 -4.31
CA ARG A 26 -0.84 2.29 -4.74
C ARG A 26 -0.57 3.04 -6.02
N TYR A 27 0.64 3.56 -6.25
CA TYR A 27 1.02 4.18 -7.52
C TYR A 27 0.99 3.17 -8.68
N GLU A 28 1.58 1.99 -8.50
CA GLU A 28 1.59 0.91 -9.50
C GLU A 28 0.15 0.54 -9.90
N VAL A 29 -0.77 0.46 -8.93
CA VAL A 29 -2.16 0.05 -9.18
C VAL A 29 -3.05 1.21 -9.65
N PHE A 30 -3.10 2.32 -8.91
CA PHE A 30 -4.03 3.42 -9.19
C PHE A 30 -3.58 4.30 -10.35
N CYS A 31 -2.28 4.52 -10.54
CA CYS A 31 -1.78 5.36 -11.62
C CYS A 31 -1.43 4.55 -12.87
N GLN A 32 -0.67 3.44 -12.71
CA GLN A 32 -0.14 2.70 -13.87
C GLN A 32 -1.08 1.62 -14.40
N GLU A 33 -1.74 0.84 -13.53
CA GLU A 33 -2.63 -0.24 -13.97
C GLU A 33 -4.04 0.26 -14.30
N PHE A 34 -4.66 1.02 -13.39
CA PHE A 34 -6.05 1.45 -13.53
C PHE A 34 -6.25 2.88 -14.04
N HIS A 35 -5.20 3.70 -14.06
CA HIS A 35 -5.25 5.09 -14.50
C HIS A 35 -6.35 5.93 -13.82
N PHE A 36 -6.61 5.66 -12.54
CA PHE A 36 -7.51 6.46 -11.72
C PHE A 36 -6.90 7.81 -11.36
N GLU A 37 -5.62 7.80 -11.02
CA GLU A 37 -4.84 9.00 -10.69
C GLU A 37 -3.80 9.27 -11.79
N ARG A 38 -3.34 10.51 -11.88
CA ARG A 38 -2.35 10.91 -12.89
C ARG A 38 -0.93 10.67 -12.37
N GLU A 39 -0.08 10.08 -13.21
CA GLU A 39 1.30 9.79 -12.83
C GLU A 39 2.11 11.06 -12.49
N GLU A 40 1.82 12.19 -13.16
CA GLU A 40 2.45 13.47 -12.88
C GLU A 40 2.14 14.04 -11.49
N ASP A 41 1.05 13.61 -10.86
CA ASP A 41 0.66 14.02 -9.51
C ASP A 41 1.37 13.17 -8.43
N CYS A 42 2.10 12.12 -8.82
CA CYS A 42 2.76 11.15 -7.93
C CYS A 42 4.30 11.20 -8.06
N PRO A 43 4.97 12.32 -7.75
CA PRO A 43 6.40 12.47 -7.94
C PRO A 43 7.19 11.40 -7.17
N GLY A 44 8.11 10.73 -7.86
CA GLY A 44 8.89 9.64 -7.28
C GLY A 44 8.19 8.28 -7.28
N GLY A 45 7.06 8.14 -7.98
CA GLY A 45 6.33 6.87 -8.10
C GLY A 45 5.64 6.46 -6.79
N LEU A 46 5.16 7.46 -6.05
CA LEU A 46 4.49 7.28 -4.76
C LEU A 46 3.15 7.99 -4.83
N GLU A 47 2.07 7.23 -4.71
CA GLU A 47 0.72 7.79 -4.66
C GLU A 47 0.38 8.11 -3.21
N GLN A 48 -0.02 9.37 -2.99
CA GLN A 48 -0.41 9.90 -1.70
C GLN A 48 -1.54 10.91 -1.87
N ASP A 49 -2.43 10.97 -0.88
CA ASP A 49 -3.52 11.93 -0.80
C ASP A 49 -3.63 12.57 0.60
N GLU A 50 -4.61 13.47 0.77
CA GLU A 50 -4.83 14.19 2.02
C GLU A 50 -5.21 13.29 3.23
N TYR A 51 -5.71 12.08 2.98
CA TYR A 51 -6.17 11.16 4.01
C TYR A 51 -5.03 10.29 4.58
N ASP A 52 -3.86 10.25 3.95
CA ASP A 52 -2.75 9.40 4.38
C ASP A 52 -2.25 9.71 5.78
N THR A 53 -2.34 10.98 6.20
CA THR A 53 -1.89 11.43 7.52
C THR A 53 -2.72 10.89 8.68
N GLN A 54 -4.00 10.54 8.43
CA GLN A 54 -4.95 10.06 9.43
C GLN A 54 -5.31 8.58 9.25
N ALA A 55 -4.68 7.93 8.28
CA ALA A 55 -4.97 6.56 7.92
C ALA A 55 -4.10 5.55 8.66
N LEU A 56 -4.70 4.43 9.07
CA LEU A 56 -3.97 3.21 9.33
C LEU A 56 -3.72 2.48 8.01
N HIS A 57 -2.47 2.33 7.64
CA HIS A 57 -2.04 1.61 6.44
C HIS A 57 -1.68 0.17 6.76
N CYS A 58 -2.19 -0.76 5.96
CA CYS A 58 -1.90 -2.17 6.08
C CYS A 58 -1.44 -2.74 4.74
N LEU A 59 -0.44 -3.63 4.78
CA LEU A 59 0.05 -4.36 3.62
C LEU A 59 -0.19 -5.85 3.79
N ILE A 60 -0.52 -6.51 2.69
CA ILE A 60 -0.42 -7.96 2.55
C ILE A 60 0.94 -8.22 1.90
N LEU A 61 1.91 -8.73 2.65
CA LEU A 61 3.25 -9.02 2.15
C LEU A 61 3.39 -10.50 1.81
N HIS A 62 3.97 -10.81 0.66
CA HIS A 62 4.39 -12.17 0.34
C HIS A 62 5.69 -12.50 1.08
N ARG A 63 5.65 -13.47 2.00
CA ARG A 63 6.73 -13.74 2.97
C ARG A 63 8.09 -14.05 2.33
N ARG A 64 8.11 -14.74 1.18
CA ARG A 64 9.38 -15.14 0.53
C ARG A 64 10.06 -14.01 -0.20
N SER A 65 9.29 -13.15 -0.87
CA SER A 65 9.84 -12.11 -1.74
C SER A 65 9.77 -10.71 -1.11
N GLU A 66 9.04 -10.57 0.00
CA GLU A 66 8.77 -9.31 0.71
C GLU A 66 8.08 -8.24 -0.15
N PHE A 67 7.57 -8.64 -1.32
CA PHE A 67 6.78 -7.79 -2.19
C PHE A 67 5.34 -7.70 -1.67
N PRO A 68 4.74 -6.50 -1.68
CA PRO A 68 3.35 -6.34 -1.33
C PRO A 68 2.45 -6.93 -2.42
N ALA A 69 1.51 -7.77 -2.02
CA ALA A 69 0.48 -8.34 -2.89
C ALA A 69 -0.83 -7.53 -2.85
N GLY A 70 -0.95 -6.61 -1.89
CA GLY A 70 -2.10 -5.74 -1.74
C GLY A 70 -1.92 -4.79 -0.55
N CYS A 71 -2.73 -3.74 -0.51
CA CYS A 71 -2.80 -2.81 0.61
C CYS A 71 -4.25 -2.48 0.94
N VAL A 72 -4.51 -2.16 2.21
CA VAL A 72 -5.78 -1.59 2.65
C VAL A 72 -5.51 -0.42 3.59
N ARG A 73 -6.39 0.58 3.54
CA ARG A 73 -6.31 1.77 4.36
C ARG A 73 -7.59 1.90 5.19
N LEU A 74 -7.45 2.19 6.48
CA LEU A 74 -8.56 2.52 7.37
C LEU A 74 -8.45 3.99 7.76
N ILE A 75 -9.42 4.79 7.34
CA ILE A 75 -9.50 6.21 7.64
C ILE A 75 -10.53 6.40 8.75
N HIS A 76 -10.10 6.95 9.88
CA HIS A 76 -11.02 7.25 10.99
C HIS A 76 -11.75 8.56 10.73
N THR A 77 -13.05 8.49 10.42
CA THR A 77 -13.94 9.66 10.39
C THR A 77 -14.33 10.00 11.83
N ARG A 78 -13.83 11.13 12.36
CA ARG A 78 -14.35 11.66 13.62
C ARG A 78 -15.74 12.25 13.45
#